data_AF-A0A6N9DIH5-F1
#
_entry.id   AF-A0A6N9DIH5-F1
#
_cell.length_a   1.000
_cell.length_b   1.000
_cell.length_c   1.000
_cell.angle_alpha   90.00
_cell.angle_beta   90.00
_cell.angle_gamma   90.00
#
_symmetry.space_group_name_H-M   'P 1'
#
loop_
_entity.id
_entity.type
_entity.pdbx_description
1 polymer ?
#
loop_
_entity_poly.entity_id
_entity_poly.type
_entity_poly.pdbx_seq_one_letter_code
_entity_poly.pdbx_strand_id
1 'polypeptide(L)' 'SGRGNRSVTSARDVAIYMLREKSGLTSSETGTLMGGRPHSTILASLSRYSERRKSDPQLIEAERRISNLLR' A
#
# COMPACT_ATOMS: atom_id res chain seq x y z
N SER A 1 -16.76 -9.09 -12.68
CA SER A 1 -15.33 -9.36 -12.97
C SER A 1 -14.55 -8.05 -13.12
N GLY A 2 -14.40 -7.29 -12.03
CA GLY A 2 -13.66 -6.03 -12.05
C GLY A 2 -12.17 -6.29 -11.94
N ARG A 3 -11.47 -6.51 -13.05
CA ARG A 3 -10.01 -6.44 -13.09
C ARG A 3 -9.61 -4.99 -12.85
N GLY A 4 -9.46 -4.60 -11.58
CA GLY A 4 -8.80 -3.36 -11.22
C GLY A 4 -7.47 -3.33 -11.95
N ASN A 5 -7.31 -2.33 -12.82
CA ASN A 5 -6.11 -2.14 -13.64
C ASN A 5 -4.86 -2.37 -12.78
N ARG A 6 -3.88 -3.14 -13.29
CA ARG A 6 -2.68 -3.54 -12.53
C ARG A 6 -1.96 -2.33 -11.93
N SER A 7 -1.98 -1.20 -12.64
CA SER A 7 -1.46 0.09 -12.15
C SER A 7 -2.23 0.62 -10.94
N VAL A 8 -3.57 0.59 -10.97
CA VAL A 8 -4.46 1.03 -9.87
C VAL A 8 -4.26 0.16 -8.64
N THR A 9 -4.14 -1.16 -8.82
CA THR A 9 -3.86 -2.07 -7.71
C THR A 9 -2.47 -1.82 -7.13
N SER A 10 -1.46 -1.61 -7.96
CA SER A 10 -0.11 -1.25 -7.52
C SER A 10 -0.09 0.05 -6.71
N ALA A 11 -0.73 1.11 -7.21
CA ALA A 11 -0.80 2.39 -6.50
C ALA A 11 -1.52 2.26 -5.14
N ARG A 12 -2.57 1.43 -5.09
CA ARG A 12 -3.28 1.13 -3.83
C ARG A 12 -2.39 0.39 -2.83
N ASP A 13 -1.60 -0.59 -3.29
CA ASP A 13 -0.69 -1.33 -2.42
C ASP A 13 0.34 -0.39 -1.76
N VAL A 14 0.88 0.58 -2.52
CA VAL A 14 1.76 1.65 -2.01
C VAL A 14 1.06 2.52 -0.98
N ALA A 15 -0.16 2.99 -1.29
CA ALA A 15 -0.92 3.85 -0.39
C ALA A 15 -1.26 3.15 0.94
N ILE A 16 -1.64 1.87 0.89
CA ILE A 16 -1.89 1.05 2.08
C ILE A 16 -0.64 0.93 2.94
N TYR A 17 0.52 0.65 2.32
CA TYR A 17 1.79 0.57 3.04
C TYR A 17 2.15 1.90 3.72
N MET A 18 2.11 3.00 2.96
CA MET A 18 2.46 4.32 3.47
C MET A 18 1.54 4.79 4.60
N LEU A 19 0.23 4.54 4.46
CA LEU A 19 -0.73 4.87 5.50
C LEU A 19 -0.37 4.15 6.79
N ARG A 20 -0.14 2.84 6.73
CA ARG A 20 0.20 2.03 7.91
C ARG A 20 1.51 2.46 8.57
N GLU A 21 2.57 2.65 7.78
CA GLU A 21 3.89 3.03 8.30
C GLU A 21 3.90 4.41 8.97
N LYS A 22 3.13 5.36 8.42
CA LYS A 22 3.14 6.75 8.92
C LYS A 22 2.18 6.99 10.08
N SER A 23 1.15 6.18 10.22
CA SER A 23 0.05 6.42 11.18
C SER A 23 -0.04 5.39 12.31
N GLY A 24 0.65 4.25 12.22
CA GLY A 24 0.57 3.19 13.24
C GLY A 24 -0.77 2.45 13.30
N LEU A 25 -1.67 2.68 12.35
CA LEU A 25 -3.00 2.06 12.31
C LEU A 25 -2.95 0.54 12.14
N THR A 26 -3.97 -0.13 12.68
CA THR A 26 -4.18 -1.56 12.45
C THR A 26 -4.62 -1.84 11.01
N SER A 27 -4.51 -3.11 10.57
CA SER A 27 -5.02 -3.53 9.25
C SER A 27 -6.52 -3.27 9.07
N SER A 28 -7.29 -3.30 10.17
CA SER A 28 -8.74 -3.09 10.14
C SER A 28 -9.07 -1.62 9.94
N GLU A 29 -8.46 -0.72 10.72
CA GLU A 29 -8.63 0.73 10.59
C GLU A 29 -8.17 1.24 9.23
N THR A 30 -7.02 0.73 8.75
CA THR A 30 -6.53 0.98 7.39
C THR A 30 -7.56 0.55 6.35
N GLY A 31 -8.21 -0.61 6.56
CA GLY A 31 -9.29 -1.10 5.70
C GLY A 31 -10.48 -0.16 5.63
N THR A 32 -10.94 0.33 6.78
CA THR A 32 -12.02 1.31 6.89
C THR A 32 -11.71 2.58 6.10
N LEU A 33 -10.52 3.16 6.28
CA LEU A 33 -10.08 4.37 5.55
C LEU A 33 -9.94 4.14 4.04
N MET A 34 -9.63 2.92 3.62
CA MET A 34 -9.45 2.56 2.20
C MET A 34 -10.75 2.12 1.51
N GLY A 35 -11.88 2.63 1.98
CA GLY A 35 -13.22 2.39 1.43
C GLY A 35 -13.88 1.13 1.98
N GLY A 36 -13.71 0.85 3.28
CA GLY A 36 -14.36 -0.30 3.93
C GLY A 36 -13.80 -1.66 3.49
N ARG A 37 -12.51 -1.73 3.18
CA ARG A 37 -11.88 -2.97 2.71
C ARG A 37 -11.69 -3.97 3.86
N PRO A 38 -11.92 -5.27 3.62
CA PRO A 38 -11.61 -6.30 4.62
C PRO A 38 -10.13 -6.29 5.00
N HIS A 39 -9.83 -6.57 6.28
CA HIS A 39 -8.45 -6.64 6.78
C HIS A 39 -7.57 -7.60 5.96
N SER A 40 -8.13 -8.71 5.47
CA SER A 40 -7.40 -9.68 4.63
C SER A 40 -6.95 -9.08 3.29
N THR A 41 -7.74 -8.17 2.72
CA THR A 41 -7.36 -7.42 1.52
C THR A 41 -6.20 -6.47 1.81
N ILE A 42 -6.18 -5.86 2.98
CA ILE A 42 -5.07 -5.01 3.43
C ILE A 42 -3.80 -5.84 3.60
N LEU A 43 -3.89 -6.99 4.27
CA LEU A 43 -2.74 -7.91 4.43
C LEU A 43 -2.20 -8.40 3.07
N ALA A 44 -3.07 -8.78 2.14
CA ALA A 44 -2.66 -9.18 0.80
C ALA A 44 -1.96 -8.05 0.04
N SER A 45 -2.39 -6.81 0.23
CA SER A 45 -1.78 -5.62 -0.38
C SER A 45 -0.40 -5.34 0.19
N LEU A 46 -0.23 -5.46 1.51
CA LEU A 46 1.07 -5.32 2.18
C LEU A 46 2.04 -6.44 1.78
N SER A 47 1.56 -7.67 1.66
CA SER A 47 2.38 -8.80 1.19
C SER A 47 2.86 -8.58 -0.25
N ARG A 48 1.96 -8.21 -1.18
CA ARG A 48 2.35 -7.89 -2.56
C ARG A 48 3.32 -6.72 -2.64
N TYR A 49 3.10 -5.68 -1.83
CA TYR A 49 4.01 -4.55 -1.75
C TYR A 49 5.41 -4.98 -1.29
N SER A 50 5.49 -5.74 -0.19
CA SER A 50 6.74 -6.25 0.38
C SER A 50 7.54 -7.08 -0.63
N GLU A 51 6.88 -8.01 -1.32
CA GLU A 51 7.55 -8.83 -2.34
C GLU A 51 8.08 -8.00 -3.51
N ARG A 52 7.31 -7.01 -3.98
CA ARG A 52 7.78 -6.12 -5.05
C ARG A 52 8.91 -5.22 -4.59
N ARG A 53 8.86 -4.71 -3.37
CA ARG A 53 9.90 -3.84 -2.81
C ARG A 53 11.26 -4.52 -2.77
N LYS A 54 11.31 -5.86 -2.61
CA LYS A 54 12.57 -6.61 -2.63
C LYS A 54 13.30 -6.55 -3.97
N SER A 55 12.58 -6.37 -5.07
CA SER A 55 13.12 -6.54 -6.43
C SER A 55 12.90 -5.35 -7.36
N ASP A 56 12.17 -4.31 -6.93
CA ASP A 56 11.86 -3.12 -7.73
C ASP A 56 12.53 -1.87 -7.14
N PRO A 57 13.72 -1.46 -7.65
CA PRO A 57 14.41 -0.26 -7.20
C PRO A 57 13.61 1.03 -7.44
N GLN A 58 12.78 1.07 -8.48
CA GLN A 58 11.95 2.25 -8.76
C GLN A 58 10.85 2.42 -7.71
N LEU A 59 10.31 1.31 -7.20
CA LEU A 59 9.35 1.33 -6.10
C LEU A 59 9.97 1.89 -4.82
N ILE A 60 11.18 1.46 -4.48
CA ILE A 60 11.93 1.97 -3.31
C ILE A 60 12.18 3.48 -3.46
N GLU A 61 12.56 3.92 -4.67
CA GLU A 61 12.77 5.33 -4.96
C GLU A 61 11.49 6.17 -4.78
N ALA A 62 10.38 5.68 -5.32
CA ALA A 62 9.08 6.34 -5.21
C ALA A 62 8.62 6.42 -3.75
N GLU A 63 8.73 5.33 -2.99
CA GLU A 63 8.46 5.30 -1.55
C GLU A 63 9.25 6.38 -0.81
N ARG A 64 10.57 6.43 -1.05
CA ARG A 64 11.45 7.41 -0.41
C ARG A 64 11.07 8.85 -0.75
N ARG A 65 10.75 9.13 -2.02
CA ARG A 65 10.28 10.46 -2.45
C ARG A 65 8.99 10.86 -1.74
N ILE A 66 7.98 9.99 -1.72
CA ILE A 66 6.71 10.26 -1.05
C ILE A 66 6.92 10.45 0.46
N SER A 67 7.76 9.60 1.08
CA SER A 67 8.09 9.69 2.50
C SER A 67 8.75 11.03 2.88
N ASN A 68 9.59 11.59 1.99
CA ASN A 68 10.22 12.89 2.19
C ASN A 68 9.25 14.07 2.01
N LEU A 69 8.21 13.93 1.17
CA LEU A 69 7.18 14.97 1.01
C LEU A 69 6.21 15.05 2.20
N LEU A 70 6.14 13.98 2.99
CA LEU A 70 5.25 13.86 4.17
C LEU A 70 5.98 14.13 5.50
N ARG A 71 7.23 14.63 5.44
CA ARG A 71 7.98 15.13 6.58
C ARG A 71 7.81 16.64 6.67
#